data_AF-A0A940AHZ8-F1
#
_entry.id   AF-A0A940AHZ8-F1
#
_cell.length_a   1.000
_cell.length_b   1.000
_cell.length_c   1.000
_cell.angle_alpha   90.00
_cell.angle_beta   90.00
_cell.angle_gamma   90.00
#
_symmetry.space_group_name_H-M   'P 1'
#
loop_
_entity.id
_entity.type
_entity.pdbx_description
1 polymer ?
#
loop_
_entity_poly.entity_id
_entity_poly.type
_entity_poly.pdbx_seq_one_letter_code
_entity_poly.pdbx_strand_id
1 'polypeptide(L)'
;VIFTNGRMLYPGSEPSMNFLLIPNLSVVDAVQQSYLTAMEENPDVISFRHAYQNFMSRAVLTMFSYGRYEKALEYYNILRKKYKKGHKAGHVSFEQFVYENWKEEIKDVGFKQAQDLIGGMVLKACILLAYGDVTAADSHLRMAEICYNRYNADRPESRVQLLPFAQRKAQIAQTVMKSLPPEFAARLRGYAAYEAQEKKEPGTDPKAVPQAKQ
;
A
#
# COMPACT_ATOMS: atom_id res chain seq x y z
N VAL A 1 7.15 13.18 13.74
CA VAL A 1 7.33 13.77 12.39
C VAL A 1 6.43 13.03 11.41
N ILE A 2 5.67 13.77 10.59
CA ILE A 2 4.64 13.21 9.69
C ILE A 2 5.23 13.18 8.26
N PHE A 3 5.67 12.02 7.79
CA PHE A 3 6.07 11.83 6.38
C PHE A 3 4.89 11.38 5.50
N THR A 4 3.69 11.25 6.07
CA THR A 4 2.52 10.67 5.39
C THR A 4 1.81 11.64 4.43
N ASN A 5 2.07 12.96 4.49
CA ASN A 5 1.46 13.98 3.63
C ASN A 5 2.49 15.05 3.21
N GLY A 6 3.58 14.65 2.56
CA GLY A 6 4.73 15.53 2.32
C GLY A 6 5.11 15.77 0.86
N ARG A 7 4.47 15.08 -0.10
CA ARG A 7 4.77 15.19 -1.54
C ARG A 7 3.50 15.51 -2.32
N MET A 8 3.58 16.49 -3.21
CA MET A 8 2.51 16.79 -4.17
C MET A 8 2.61 15.84 -5.36
N LEU A 9 1.49 15.20 -5.69
CA LEU A 9 1.30 14.41 -6.89
C LEU A 9 0.38 15.19 -7.82
N TYR A 10 0.91 15.57 -8.98
CA TYR A 10 0.16 16.33 -9.98
C TYR A 10 -0.46 15.41 -11.03
N PRO A 11 -1.56 15.83 -11.64
CA PRO A 11 -2.16 15.16 -12.77
C PRO A 11 -1.30 15.33 -14.03
N GLY A 12 -0.33 14.43 -14.21
CA GLY A 12 0.63 14.52 -15.30
C GLY A 12 1.92 15.20 -14.85
N SER A 13 2.66 15.80 -15.78
CA SER A 13 4.00 16.36 -15.52
C SER A 13 3.99 17.80 -15.00
N GLU A 14 2.91 18.54 -15.18
CA GLU A 14 2.86 19.99 -14.88
C GLU A 14 2.22 20.28 -13.52
N PRO A 15 2.70 21.33 -12.80
CA PRO A 15 2.05 21.83 -11.60
C PRO A 15 0.59 22.20 -11.85
N SER A 16 -0.28 21.85 -10.91
CA SER A 16 -1.72 22.12 -10.99
C SER A 16 -2.29 22.35 -9.61
N MET A 17 -3.35 23.17 -9.53
CA MET A 17 -4.15 23.33 -8.30
C MET A 17 -4.90 22.04 -7.93
N ASN A 18 -5.11 21.15 -8.91
CA ASN A 18 -5.69 19.83 -8.68
C ASN A 18 -4.57 18.84 -8.34
N PHE A 19 -3.96 18.92 -7.15
CA PHE A 19 -2.92 17.99 -6.71
C PHE A 19 -3.40 17.09 -5.57
N LEU A 20 -2.76 15.91 -5.42
CA LEU A 20 -2.90 15.08 -4.23
C LEU A 20 -1.69 15.22 -3.33
N LEU A 21 -1.93 15.28 -2.03
CA LEU A 21 -0.88 15.04 -1.06
C LEU A 21 -0.73 13.54 -0.84
N ILE A 22 0.50 13.07 -1.00
CA ILE A 22 0.90 11.70 -0.75
C ILE A 22 2.13 11.69 0.18
N PRO A 23 2.49 10.52 0.75
CA PRO A 23 3.67 10.41 1.59
C PRO A 23 4.95 10.87 0.87
N ASN A 24 5.79 11.60 1.59
CA ASN A 24 7.15 11.85 1.14
C ASN A 24 8.06 10.74 1.69
N LEU A 25 8.32 9.74 0.86
CA LEU A 25 9.14 8.60 1.27
C LEU A 25 10.65 8.93 1.30
N SER A 26 11.08 10.08 0.76
CA SER A 26 12.51 10.45 0.75
C SER A 26 13.03 10.86 2.13
N VAL A 27 12.14 11.24 3.06
CA VAL A 27 12.52 11.71 4.40
C VAL A 27 12.47 10.61 5.45
N VAL A 28 12.07 9.39 5.10
CA VAL A 28 11.84 8.31 6.07
C VAL A 28 13.08 8.01 6.92
N ASP A 29 14.26 7.98 6.30
CA ASP A 29 15.54 7.72 6.98
C ASP A 29 15.90 8.87 7.94
N ALA A 30 15.64 10.13 7.55
CA ALA A 30 15.86 11.28 8.42
C ALA A 30 14.91 11.27 9.65
N VAL A 31 13.66 10.84 9.45
CA VAL A 31 12.71 10.67 10.56
C VAL A 31 13.15 9.55 11.49
N GLN A 32 13.59 8.41 10.93
CA GLN A 32 14.14 7.31 11.71
C GLN A 32 15.30 7.77 12.59
N GLN A 33 16.23 8.52 12.00
CA GLN A 33 17.39 9.06 12.72
C GLN A 33 16.98 9.95 13.89
N SER A 34 15.97 10.79 13.70
CA SER A 34 15.45 11.67 14.77
C SER A 34 14.94 10.87 15.97
N TYR A 35 14.28 9.72 15.75
CA TYR A 35 13.87 8.84 16.84
C TYR A 35 15.06 8.15 17.51
N LEU A 36 16.07 7.75 16.74
CA LEU A 36 17.27 7.12 17.29
C LEU A 36 18.03 8.10 18.20
N THR A 37 18.21 9.34 17.75
CA THR A 37 18.82 10.41 18.55
C THR A 37 18.01 10.68 19.83
N ALA A 38 16.68 10.80 19.74
CA ALA A 38 15.84 11.01 20.92
C ALA A 38 15.95 9.86 21.95
N MET A 39 16.06 8.61 21.48
CA MET A 39 16.27 7.45 22.35
C MET A 39 17.65 7.41 22.99
N GLU A 40 18.68 7.89 22.29
CA GLU A 40 20.05 7.97 22.79
C GLU A 40 20.20 9.06 23.85
N GLU A 41 19.61 10.23 23.60
CA GLU A 41 19.61 11.36 24.53
C GLU A 41 18.76 11.11 25.78
N ASN A 42 17.80 10.17 25.71
CA ASN A 42 16.83 9.90 26.77
C ASN A 42 16.68 8.37 27.03
N PRO A 43 17.74 7.68 27.50
CA PRO A 43 17.76 6.21 27.57
C PRO A 43 16.73 5.61 28.53
N ASP A 44 16.35 6.35 29.59
CA ASP A 44 15.41 5.88 30.61
C ASP A 44 13.93 6.09 30.21
N VAL A 45 13.67 6.80 29.11
CA VAL A 45 12.32 7.13 28.66
C VAL A 45 11.79 6.05 27.71
N ILE A 46 11.12 5.04 28.28
CA ILE A 46 10.59 3.88 27.54
C ILE A 46 9.64 4.28 26.40
N SER A 47 8.89 5.38 26.55
CA SER A 47 7.92 5.84 25.54
C SER A 47 8.57 6.17 24.19
N PHE A 48 9.85 6.60 24.15
CA PHE A 48 10.56 6.80 22.88
C PHE A 48 10.82 5.50 22.13
N ARG A 49 11.09 4.41 22.86
CA ARG A 49 11.21 3.07 22.26
C ARG A 49 9.89 2.62 21.62
N HIS A 50 8.77 2.81 22.32
CA HIS A 50 7.45 2.49 21.78
C HIS A 50 7.11 3.36 20.56
N ALA A 51 7.42 4.66 20.62
CA ALA A 51 7.21 5.58 19.52
C ALA A 51 8.04 5.19 18.28
N TYR A 52 9.29 4.76 18.46
CA TYR A 52 10.13 4.23 17.38
C TYR A 52 9.54 2.95 16.77
N GLN A 53 9.12 1.97 17.58
CA GLN A 53 8.50 0.73 17.06
C GLN A 53 7.22 1.02 16.25
N ASN A 54 6.38 1.94 16.73
CA ASN A 54 5.18 2.37 16.03
C ASN A 54 5.52 3.10 14.72
N PHE A 55 6.51 4.00 14.75
CA PHE A 55 6.99 4.68 13.54
C PHE A 55 7.49 3.66 12.51
N MET A 56 8.37 2.75 12.90
CA MET A 56 8.94 1.73 12.02
C MET A 56 7.83 0.86 11.41
N SER A 57 6.86 0.41 12.21
CA SER A 57 5.72 -0.36 11.71
C SER A 57 4.92 0.42 10.66
N ARG A 58 4.58 1.68 10.95
CA ARG A 58 3.86 2.54 9.99
C ARG A 58 4.68 2.85 8.74
N ALA A 59 6.00 3.00 8.88
CA ALA A 59 6.91 3.23 7.76
C ALA A 59 6.94 2.03 6.81
N VAL A 60 7.01 0.80 7.35
CA VAL A 60 6.90 -0.42 6.56
C VAL A 60 5.62 -0.44 5.73
N LEU A 61 4.46 -0.21 6.37
CA LEU A 61 3.16 -0.24 5.68
C LEU A 61 3.05 0.85 4.62
N THR A 62 3.46 2.08 4.96
CA THR A 62 3.39 3.22 4.04
C THR A 62 4.28 2.99 2.82
N MET A 63 5.51 2.52 3.01
CA MET A 63 6.41 2.22 1.91
C MET A 63 5.89 1.09 1.04
N PHE A 64 5.34 0.03 1.65
CA PHE A 64 4.71 -1.07 0.91
C PHE A 64 3.54 -0.54 0.06
N SER A 65 2.63 0.25 0.64
CA SER A 65 1.45 0.77 -0.05
C SER A 65 1.81 1.69 -1.24
N TYR A 66 2.99 2.28 -1.25
CA TYR A 66 3.46 3.16 -2.33
C TYR A 66 4.60 2.52 -3.15
N GLY A 67 4.69 1.19 -3.15
CA GLY A 67 5.56 0.41 -4.04
C GLY A 67 7.04 0.43 -3.73
N ARG A 68 7.45 0.94 -2.57
CA ARG A 68 8.84 0.90 -2.07
C ARG A 68 9.11 -0.40 -1.31
N TYR A 69 8.90 -1.54 -1.98
CA TYR A 69 8.95 -2.87 -1.36
C TYR A 69 10.29 -3.21 -0.72
N GLU A 70 11.39 -2.93 -1.41
CA GLU A 70 12.74 -3.21 -0.89
C GLU A 70 13.02 -2.44 0.40
N LYS A 71 12.68 -1.14 0.42
CA LYS A 71 12.87 -0.28 1.59
C LYS A 71 11.92 -0.66 2.73
N ALA A 72 10.69 -1.09 2.41
CA ALA A 72 9.76 -1.64 3.39
C ALA A 72 10.32 -2.92 4.04
N LEU A 73 10.91 -3.82 3.24
CA LEU A 73 11.55 -5.04 3.73
C LEU A 73 12.80 -4.74 4.58
N GLU A 74 13.61 -3.77 4.18
CA GLU A 74 14.76 -3.27 4.96
C GLU A 74 14.32 -2.84 6.37
N TYR A 75 13.31 -1.96 6.45
CA TYR A 75 12.78 -1.46 7.73
C TYR A 75 12.16 -2.57 8.58
N TYR A 76 11.46 -3.51 7.93
CA TYR A 76 10.92 -4.68 8.60
C TYR A 76 12.04 -5.53 9.23
N ASN A 77 13.12 -5.76 8.50
CA ASN A 77 14.27 -6.54 8.99
C ASN A 77 14.97 -5.84 10.16
N ILE A 78 15.10 -4.51 10.13
CA ILE A 78 15.61 -3.72 11.27
C ILE A 78 14.72 -3.92 12.50
N LEU A 79 13.40 -3.76 12.34
CA LEU A 79 12.43 -3.91 13.43
C LEU A 79 12.44 -5.33 14.00
N ARG A 80 12.45 -6.34 13.13
CA ARG A 80 12.53 -7.77 13.49
C ARG A 80 13.82 -8.10 14.24
N LYS A 81 14.97 -7.62 13.78
CA LYS A 81 16.27 -7.88 14.41
C LYS A 81 16.36 -7.20 15.78
N LYS A 82 15.97 -5.92 15.87
CA LYS A 82 16.12 -5.11 17.09
C LYS A 82 15.11 -5.48 18.18
N TYR A 83 13.90 -5.91 17.81
CA TYR A 83 12.82 -6.21 18.75
C TYR A 83 12.25 -7.62 18.60
N LYS A 84 13.14 -8.61 18.33
CA LYS A 84 12.76 -10.02 18.18
C LYS A 84 11.92 -10.55 19.36
N LYS A 85 12.24 -10.10 20.57
CA LYS A 85 11.45 -10.38 21.79
C LYS A 85 10.61 -9.13 22.08
N GLY A 86 9.28 -9.25 22.00
CA GLY A 86 8.35 -8.18 22.39
C GLY A 86 7.77 -7.34 21.25
N HIS A 87 8.00 -7.70 19.99
CA HIS A 87 7.32 -7.07 18.86
C HIS A 87 6.87 -8.13 17.84
N LYS A 88 5.67 -7.97 17.26
CA LYS A 88 5.09 -8.96 16.33
C LYS A 88 5.98 -9.27 15.12
N ALA A 89 6.70 -8.28 14.60
CA ALA A 89 7.69 -8.47 13.53
C ALA A 89 8.77 -9.52 13.86
N GLY A 90 9.02 -9.81 15.14
CA GLY A 90 9.91 -10.87 15.60
C GLY A 90 9.40 -12.28 15.30
N HIS A 91 8.09 -12.44 15.05
CA HIS A 91 7.39 -13.72 15.10
C HIS A 91 6.65 -14.09 13.80
N VAL A 92 6.49 -13.16 12.86
CA VAL A 92 5.71 -13.40 11.62
C VAL A 92 6.58 -13.24 10.35
N SER A 93 6.04 -13.58 9.18
CA SER A 93 6.67 -13.24 7.89
C SER A 93 6.41 -11.76 7.56
N PHE A 94 7.10 -11.21 6.57
CA PHE A 94 6.86 -9.83 6.12
C PHE A 94 5.43 -9.63 5.61
N GLU A 95 4.92 -10.57 4.81
CA GLU A 95 3.55 -10.53 4.28
C GLU A 95 2.51 -10.66 5.38
N GLN A 96 2.75 -11.57 6.34
CA GLN A 96 1.88 -11.73 7.50
C GLN A 96 1.91 -10.48 8.39
N PHE A 97 3.07 -9.86 8.58
CA PHE A 97 3.19 -8.59 9.29
C PHE A 97 2.34 -7.51 8.64
N VAL A 98 2.46 -7.35 7.32
CA VAL A 98 1.67 -6.38 6.56
C VAL A 98 0.17 -6.67 6.72
N TYR A 99 -0.27 -7.90 6.50
CA TYR A 99 -1.67 -8.30 6.66
C TYR A 99 -2.21 -8.05 8.08
N GLU A 100 -1.46 -8.43 9.11
CA GLU A 100 -1.88 -8.27 10.52
C GLU A 100 -1.98 -6.82 10.94
N ASN A 101 -1.05 -5.95 10.52
CA ASN A 101 -1.17 -4.52 10.81
C ASN A 101 -2.39 -3.90 10.13
N TRP A 102 -2.66 -4.28 8.88
CA TRP A 102 -3.88 -3.83 8.20
C TRP A 102 -5.15 -4.35 8.87
N LYS A 103 -5.12 -5.56 9.41
CA LYS A 103 -6.22 -6.12 10.20
C LYS A 103 -6.38 -5.40 11.55
N GLU A 104 -5.30 -5.02 12.21
CA GLU A 104 -5.35 -4.28 13.49
C GLU A 104 -5.98 -2.90 13.37
N GLU A 105 -5.89 -2.24 12.21
CA GLU A 105 -6.66 -1.01 11.95
C GLU A 105 -8.18 -1.25 11.97
N ILE A 106 -8.63 -2.52 11.97
CA ILE A 106 -10.03 -2.91 11.93
C ILE A 106 -10.32 -3.92 13.03
N LYS A 107 -10.69 -3.41 14.19
CA LYS A 107 -11.21 -4.21 15.31
C LYS A 107 -12.41 -5.03 14.83
N ASP A 108 -12.36 -6.35 14.99
CA ASP A 108 -13.38 -7.32 14.58
C ASP A 108 -13.91 -7.07 13.16
N VAL A 109 -13.14 -7.51 12.14
CA VAL A 109 -13.52 -7.38 10.73
C VAL A 109 -14.82 -8.16 10.45
N GLY A 110 -15.95 -7.48 10.64
CA GLY A 110 -17.23 -7.89 10.07
C GLY A 110 -17.20 -7.72 8.55
N PHE A 111 -18.19 -8.31 7.89
CA PHE A 111 -18.33 -8.24 6.43
C PHE A 111 -18.25 -6.81 5.89
N LYS A 112 -18.94 -5.85 6.53
CA LYS A 112 -18.94 -4.45 6.12
C LYS A 112 -17.55 -3.82 6.21
N GLN A 113 -16.82 -4.04 7.31
CA GLN A 113 -15.51 -3.43 7.49
C GLN A 113 -14.48 -4.00 6.49
N ALA A 114 -14.55 -5.29 6.16
CA ALA A 114 -13.74 -5.87 5.09
C ALA A 114 -14.06 -5.23 3.74
N GLN A 115 -15.35 -5.02 3.45
CA GLN A 115 -15.77 -4.34 2.23
C GLN A 115 -15.24 -2.91 2.13
N ASP A 116 -15.34 -2.16 3.22
CA ASP A 116 -14.90 -0.76 3.29
C ASP A 116 -13.38 -0.66 3.14
N LEU A 117 -12.62 -1.57 3.78
CA LEU A 117 -11.17 -1.61 3.67
C LEU A 117 -10.70 -1.92 2.25
N ILE A 118 -11.15 -3.04 1.70
CA ILE A 118 -10.77 -3.48 0.36
C ILE A 118 -11.24 -2.45 -0.66
N GLY A 119 -12.46 -1.92 -0.47
CA GLY A 119 -13.01 -0.87 -1.31
C GLY A 119 -12.20 0.42 -1.26
N GLY A 120 -11.75 0.84 -0.07
CA GLY A 120 -10.91 2.01 0.13
C GLY A 120 -9.55 1.89 -0.57
N MET A 121 -8.93 0.71 -0.53
CA MET A 121 -7.67 0.47 -1.26
C MET A 121 -7.86 0.50 -2.77
N VAL A 122 -8.93 -0.10 -3.29
CA VAL A 122 -9.26 -0.05 -4.73
C VAL A 122 -9.57 1.39 -5.16
N LEU A 123 -10.35 2.13 -4.36
CA LEU A 123 -10.65 3.53 -4.58
C LEU A 123 -9.36 4.36 -4.65
N LYS A 124 -8.44 4.16 -3.70
CA LYS A 124 -7.15 4.84 -3.68
C LYS A 124 -6.31 4.52 -4.91
N ALA A 125 -6.30 3.25 -5.35
CA ALA A 125 -5.63 2.86 -6.59
C ALA A 125 -6.22 3.58 -7.82
N CYS A 126 -7.55 3.63 -7.96
CA CYS A 126 -8.19 4.35 -9.07
C CYS A 126 -7.82 5.85 -9.08
N ILE A 127 -7.77 6.47 -7.91
CA ILE A 127 -7.34 7.86 -7.76
C ILE A 127 -5.87 8.02 -8.15
N LEU A 128 -4.98 7.14 -7.68
CA LEU A 128 -3.55 7.20 -8.02
C LEU A 128 -3.32 7.02 -9.54
N LEU A 129 -4.05 6.11 -10.19
CA LEU A 129 -4.03 5.95 -11.65
C LEU A 129 -4.47 7.22 -12.36
N ALA A 130 -5.56 7.86 -11.93
CA ALA A 130 -6.00 9.12 -12.53
C ALA A 130 -4.94 10.24 -12.46
N TYR A 131 -4.08 10.19 -11.44
CA TYR A 131 -2.94 11.09 -11.25
C TYR A 131 -1.63 10.58 -11.86
N GLY A 132 -1.62 9.40 -12.48
CA GLY A 132 -0.45 8.83 -13.17
C GLY A 132 0.54 8.09 -12.28
N ASP A 133 0.26 7.89 -10.98
CA ASP A 133 1.12 7.10 -10.09
C ASP A 133 0.76 5.61 -10.17
N VAL A 134 1.17 4.98 -11.28
CA VAL A 134 0.87 3.57 -11.58
C VAL A 134 1.48 2.64 -10.53
N THR A 135 2.73 2.89 -10.13
CA THR A 135 3.42 2.06 -9.12
C THR A 135 2.70 2.04 -7.78
N ALA A 136 2.26 3.21 -7.28
CA ALA A 136 1.50 3.26 -6.05
C ALA A 136 0.10 2.63 -6.23
N ALA A 137 -0.54 2.82 -7.38
CA ALA A 137 -1.82 2.20 -7.66
C ALA A 137 -1.76 0.66 -7.65
N ASP A 138 -0.79 0.07 -8.35
CA ASP A 138 -0.57 -1.38 -8.40
C ASP A 138 -0.31 -1.95 -7.00
N SER A 139 0.42 -1.19 -6.18
CA SER A 139 0.72 -1.59 -4.80
C SER A 139 -0.52 -1.60 -3.90
N HIS A 140 -1.42 -0.62 -4.06
CA HIS A 140 -2.72 -0.62 -3.38
C HIS A 140 -3.63 -1.75 -3.89
N LEU A 141 -3.63 -2.06 -5.19
CA LEU A 141 -4.39 -3.18 -5.74
C LEU A 141 -3.88 -4.53 -5.23
N ARG A 142 -2.56 -4.72 -5.22
CA ARG A 142 -1.92 -5.93 -4.68
C ARG A 142 -2.29 -6.13 -3.21
N MET A 143 -2.28 -5.06 -2.42
CA MET A 143 -2.72 -5.13 -1.03
C MET A 143 -4.20 -5.50 -0.91
N ALA A 144 -5.06 -4.86 -1.69
CA ALA A 144 -6.49 -5.14 -1.70
C ALA A 144 -6.77 -6.61 -2.04
N GLU A 145 -6.01 -7.19 -2.97
CA GLU A 145 -6.09 -8.59 -3.35
C GLU A 145 -5.61 -9.52 -2.24
N ILE A 146 -4.49 -9.22 -1.58
CA ILE A 146 -4.01 -9.99 -0.41
C ILE A 146 -5.08 -10.03 0.69
N CYS A 147 -5.64 -8.88 1.03
CA CYS A 147 -6.68 -8.77 2.05
C CYS A 147 -7.97 -9.50 1.63
N TYR A 148 -8.39 -9.38 0.36
CA TYR A 148 -9.55 -10.08 -0.18
C TYR A 148 -9.39 -11.60 -0.11
N ASN A 149 -8.26 -12.11 -0.61
CA ASN A 149 -7.97 -13.55 -0.64
C ASN A 149 -7.94 -14.12 0.77
N ARG A 150 -7.29 -13.41 1.70
CA ARG A 150 -7.21 -13.88 3.08
C ARG A 150 -8.54 -13.81 3.82
N TYR A 151 -9.31 -12.74 3.64
CA TYR A 151 -10.64 -12.60 4.25
C TYR A 151 -11.58 -13.76 3.83
N ASN A 152 -11.59 -14.10 2.55
CA ASN A 152 -12.42 -15.19 2.01
C ASN A 152 -11.89 -16.58 2.42
N ALA A 153 -10.57 -16.76 2.49
CA ALA A 153 -9.97 -18.02 2.98
C ALA A 153 -10.36 -18.30 4.43
N ASP A 154 -10.42 -17.25 5.27
CA ASP A 154 -10.83 -17.37 6.68
C ASP A 154 -12.37 -17.58 6.83
N ARG A 155 -13.15 -17.52 5.74
CA ARG A 155 -14.64 -17.59 5.73
C ARG A 155 -15.17 -18.41 4.55
N PRO A 156 -15.17 -19.76 4.65
CA PRO A 156 -15.59 -20.63 3.57
C PRO A 156 -17.11 -20.58 3.28
N GLU A 157 -17.91 -20.04 4.20
CA GLU A 157 -19.35 -19.91 4.04
C GLU A 157 -19.74 -18.82 3.02
N SER A 158 -20.49 -19.21 1.98
CA SER A 158 -20.87 -18.32 0.86
C SER A 158 -21.61 -17.04 1.29
N ARG A 159 -22.38 -17.06 2.39
CA ARG A 159 -23.17 -15.90 2.86
C ARG A 159 -22.33 -14.71 3.35
N VAL A 160 -21.06 -14.95 3.71
CA VAL A 160 -20.15 -13.93 4.24
C VAL A 160 -18.96 -13.67 3.32
N GLN A 161 -18.93 -14.31 2.14
CA GLN A 161 -17.92 -14.08 1.12
C GLN A 161 -18.16 -12.77 0.39
N LEU A 162 -17.06 -12.10 0.06
CA LEU A 162 -17.11 -10.88 -0.73
C LEU A 162 -17.40 -11.20 -2.21
N LEU A 163 -18.08 -10.28 -2.89
CA LEU A 163 -18.18 -10.30 -4.36
C LEU A 163 -16.79 -10.48 -5.01
N PRO A 164 -16.69 -11.19 -6.15
CA PRO A 164 -15.44 -11.39 -6.87
C PRO A 164 -14.61 -10.11 -6.99
N PHE A 165 -13.31 -10.20 -6.70
CA PHE A 165 -12.42 -9.03 -6.65
C PHE A 165 -12.47 -8.18 -7.93
N ALA A 166 -12.49 -8.83 -9.10
CA ALA A 166 -12.61 -8.17 -10.39
C ALA A 166 -13.93 -7.36 -10.53
N GLN A 167 -15.04 -7.92 -10.06
CA GLN A 167 -16.34 -7.24 -10.10
C GLN A 167 -16.36 -6.03 -9.16
N ARG A 168 -15.83 -6.17 -7.94
CA ARG A 168 -15.67 -5.07 -6.99
C ARG A 168 -14.80 -3.95 -7.58
N LYS A 169 -13.69 -4.32 -8.21
CA LYS A 169 -12.80 -3.37 -8.88
C LYS A 169 -13.53 -2.57 -9.96
N ALA A 170 -14.29 -3.26 -10.82
CA ALA A 170 -15.05 -2.62 -11.87
C ALA A 170 -16.12 -1.64 -11.32
N GLN A 171 -16.86 -2.04 -10.28
CA GLN A 171 -17.89 -1.20 -9.64
C GLN A 171 -17.30 0.08 -9.04
N ILE A 172 -16.17 -0.03 -8.34
CA ILE A 172 -15.51 1.12 -7.73
C ILE A 172 -14.92 2.02 -8.81
N ALA A 173 -14.23 1.46 -9.81
CA ALA A 173 -13.69 2.23 -10.92
C ALA A 173 -14.77 3.03 -11.65
N GLN A 174 -15.92 2.42 -11.93
CA GLN A 174 -17.05 3.11 -12.56
C GLN A 174 -17.60 4.24 -11.68
N THR A 175 -17.68 4.05 -10.36
CA THR A 175 -18.12 5.08 -9.42
C THR A 175 -17.13 6.25 -9.40
N VAL A 176 -15.83 5.97 -9.37
CA VAL A 176 -14.76 6.97 -9.37
C VAL A 176 -14.74 7.77 -10.68
N MET A 177 -14.91 7.10 -11.83
CA MET A 177 -14.96 7.79 -13.13
C MET A 177 -16.11 8.80 -13.23
N LYS A 178 -17.21 8.60 -12.49
CA LYS A 178 -18.37 9.51 -12.47
C LYS A 178 -18.15 10.72 -11.57
N SER A 179 -17.30 10.61 -10.55
CA SER A 179 -17.03 11.68 -9.59
C SER A 179 -15.79 12.51 -9.91
N LEU A 180 -14.88 11.99 -10.73
CA LEU A 180 -13.67 12.69 -11.15
C LEU A 180 -13.94 13.70 -12.27
N PRO A 181 -13.16 14.80 -12.36
CA PRO A 181 -13.22 15.68 -13.52
C PRO A 181 -12.89 14.93 -14.83
N PRO A 182 -13.42 15.39 -15.99
CA PRO A 182 -13.39 14.61 -17.23
C PRO A 182 -12.02 14.10 -17.67
N GLU A 183 -10.98 14.92 -17.48
CA GLU A 183 -9.58 14.60 -17.79
C GLU A 183 -9.04 13.41 -16.99
N PHE A 184 -9.32 13.38 -15.68
CA PHE A 184 -8.92 12.29 -14.78
C PHE A 184 -9.70 11.01 -15.08
N ALA A 185 -10.99 11.14 -15.33
CA ALA A 185 -11.84 10.02 -15.72
C ALA A 185 -11.39 9.40 -17.05
N ALA A 186 -10.93 10.22 -18.01
CA ALA A 186 -10.37 9.75 -19.28
C ALA A 186 -9.09 8.94 -19.08
N ARG A 187 -8.18 9.40 -18.22
CA ARG A 187 -6.97 8.63 -17.87
C ARG A 187 -7.31 7.29 -17.22
N LEU A 188 -8.21 7.28 -16.24
CA LEU A 188 -8.66 6.06 -15.58
C LEU A 188 -9.33 5.09 -16.57
N ARG A 189 -10.10 5.58 -17.54
CA ARG A 189 -10.64 4.76 -18.64
C ARG A 189 -9.54 4.15 -19.50
N GLY A 190 -8.51 4.93 -19.81
CA GLY A 190 -7.33 4.46 -20.55
C GLY A 190 -6.65 3.28 -19.86
N TYR A 191 -6.39 3.38 -18.55
CA TYR A 191 -5.83 2.28 -17.77
C TYR A 191 -6.74 1.04 -17.75
N ALA A 192 -8.06 1.22 -17.57
CA ALA A 192 -9.00 0.11 -17.57
C ALA A 192 -9.07 -0.62 -18.92
N ALA A 193 -8.95 0.12 -20.03
CA ALA A 193 -8.89 -0.45 -21.37
C ALA A 193 -7.58 -1.23 -21.60
N TYR A 194 -6.44 -0.67 -21.19
CA TYR A 194 -5.14 -1.34 -21.26
C TYR A 194 -5.15 -2.66 -20.48
N GLU A 195 -5.62 -2.64 -19.22
CA GLU A 195 -5.67 -3.83 -18.37
C GLU A 195 -6.60 -4.93 -18.94
N ALA A 196 -7.67 -4.53 -19.64
CA ALA A 196 -8.59 -5.45 -20.31
C ALA A 196 -8.00 -6.04 -21.61
N GLN A 197 -7.06 -5.35 -22.26
CA GLN A 197 -6.32 -5.84 -23.43
C GLN A 197 -5.21 -6.80 -23.01
N GLU A 198 -4.39 -6.47 -22.01
CA GLU A 198 -3.37 -7.37 -21.47
C GLU A 198 -3.95 -8.71 -21.00
N LYS A 199 -5.16 -8.72 -20.43
CA LYS A 199 -5.83 -9.96 -20.00
C LYS A 199 -6.40 -10.81 -21.14
N LYS A 200 -6.55 -10.23 -22.34
CA LYS A 200 -7.04 -10.93 -23.54
C LYS A 200 -5.91 -11.52 -24.38
N GLU A 201 -4.70 -11.02 -24.23
CA GLU A 201 -3.50 -11.59 -24.86
C GLU A 201 -2.86 -12.61 -23.91
N PRO A 202 -2.92 -13.93 -24.19
CA PRO A 202 -2.23 -14.90 -23.38
C PRO A 202 -0.72 -14.80 -23.62
N GLY A 203 -0.02 -14.12 -22.70
CA GLY A 203 1.42 -14.27 -22.45
C GLY A 203 2.37 -13.81 -23.56
N THR A 204 2.82 -12.56 -23.49
CA THR A 204 4.19 -12.23 -23.93
C THR A 204 5.14 -12.44 -22.77
N ASP A 205 5.83 -13.57 -22.82
CA ASP A 205 6.97 -13.99 -21.99
C ASP A 205 7.97 -12.82 -21.77
N PRO A 206 8.28 -12.38 -20.54
CA PRO A 206 9.41 -11.51 -20.29
C PRO A 206 10.69 -12.35 -20.26
N LYS A 207 11.17 -12.76 -21.43
CA LYS A 207 12.55 -13.25 -21.61
C LYS A 207 13.31 -12.37 -22.60
N ALA A 208 14.05 -11.42 -22.06
CA ALA A 208 15.37 -11.05 -22.56
C ALA A 208 16.14 -10.29 -21.46
N VAL A 209 16.66 -11.02 -20.46
CA VAL A 209 17.90 -10.59 -19.81
C VAL A 209 19.00 -10.88 -20.83
N PRO A 210 19.75 -9.89 -21.34
CA PRO A 210 20.93 -10.18 -22.15
C PRO A 210 21.91 -10.94 -21.28
N GLN A 211 22.21 -12.19 -21.65
CA GLN A 211 23.35 -12.90 -21.12
C GLN A 211 24.60 -12.07 -21.41
N ALA A 212 25.26 -11.61 -20.36
CA ALA A 212 26.58 -11.02 -20.46
C ALA A 212 27.53 -12.09 -21.01
N LYS A 213 28.04 -11.86 -22.21
CA LYS A 213 29.20 -12.56 -22.75
C LYS A 213 30.47 -11.87 -22.25
N GLN A 214 31.44 -12.73 -21.91
CA GLN A 214 32.88 -12.54 -21.62
C GLN A 214 33.25 -12.48 -20.15
#